data_AF-A0A5S3RNT8-F1
#
_entry.id   AF-A0A5S3RNT8-F1
#
_cell.length_a   1.000
_cell.length_b   1.000
_cell.length_c   1.000
_cell.angle_alpha   90.00
_cell.angle_beta   90.00
_cell.angle_gamma   90.00
#
_symmetry.space_group_name_H-M   'P 1'
#
loop_
_entity.id
_entity.type
_entity.pdbx_description
1 polymer ?
#
loop_
_entity_poly.entity_id
_entity_poly.type
_entity_poly.pdbx_seq_one_letter_code
_entity_poly.pdbx_strand_id
1 'polypeptide(L)'
;FFSTIDPLLDGVVDTLSATTQPSDQVAGKLTAQWAEKLGLSQNVVVGYGAFDCHMGAVAANVRPGVLTKVMGTSTCDITVTSKQQLGDTCVKGICGQVDGSVIPGMIGLEAGQSAFGDLYAWF
;
A
#
# COMPACT_ATOMS: atom_id res chain seq x y z
N PHE A 1 -15.55 2.64 15.74
CA PHE A 1 -14.99 3.77 14.99
C PHE A 1 -15.86 4.10 13.78
N PHE A 2 -16.01 3.23 12.78
CA PHE A 2 -16.80 3.57 11.59
C PHE A 2 -18.27 3.94 11.89
N SER A 3 -18.93 3.19 12.78
CA SER A 3 -20.27 3.52 13.27
C SER A 3 -20.37 4.82 14.09
N THR A 4 -19.24 5.38 14.55
CA THR A 4 -19.20 6.72 15.17
C THR A 4 -19.09 7.84 14.15
N ILE A 5 -18.77 7.52 12.88
CA ILE A 5 -18.80 8.46 11.76
C ILE A 5 -20.22 8.48 11.18
N ASP A 6 -20.76 7.31 10.83
CA ASP A 6 -22.11 7.16 10.30
C ASP A 6 -22.67 5.76 10.63
N PRO A 7 -23.91 5.62 11.15
CA PRO A 7 -24.54 4.33 11.43
C PRO A 7 -24.62 3.37 10.23
N LEU A 8 -24.65 3.88 8.99
CA LEU A 8 -24.65 3.04 7.78
C LEU A 8 -23.35 2.26 7.59
N LEU A 9 -22.27 2.65 8.27
CA LEU A 9 -20.98 1.97 8.22
C LEU A 9 -20.85 0.87 9.29
N ASP A 10 -21.91 0.58 10.05
CA ASP A 10 -21.93 -0.56 10.96
C ASP A 10 -21.81 -1.89 10.20
N GLY A 11 -21.07 -2.84 10.76
CA GLY A 11 -20.80 -4.13 10.13
C GLY A 11 -19.81 -4.14 8.95
N VAL A 12 -19.32 -2.98 8.47
CA VAL A 12 -18.33 -2.93 7.37
C VAL A 12 -17.06 -3.72 7.72
N VAL A 13 -16.58 -3.61 8.97
CA VAL A 13 -15.38 -4.33 9.42
C VAL A 13 -15.60 -5.84 9.39
N ASP A 14 -16.81 -6.32 9.63
CA ASP A 14 -17.14 -7.75 9.64
C ASP A 14 -17.07 -8.37 8.23
N THR A 15 -17.14 -7.54 7.18
CA THR A 15 -16.93 -7.98 5.78
C THR A 15 -15.46 -8.13 5.41
N LEU A 16 -14.55 -7.62 6.23
CA LEU A 16 -13.11 -7.66 5.98
C LEU A 16 -12.48 -8.88 6.66
N SER A 17 -11.44 -9.43 6.05
CA SER A 17 -10.65 -10.48 6.69
C SER A 17 -9.98 -9.94 7.95
N ALA A 18 -10.12 -10.67 9.07
CA ALA A 18 -9.39 -10.37 10.30
C ALA A 18 -7.87 -10.56 10.15
N THR A 19 -7.44 -11.29 9.11
CA THR A 19 -6.03 -11.55 8.81
C THR A 19 -5.61 -10.78 7.57
N THR A 20 -4.53 -10.00 7.71
CA THR A 20 -3.86 -9.29 6.61
C THR A 20 -2.53 -9.97 6.27
N GLN A 21 -2.12 -9.89 5.00
CA GLN A 21 -0.83 -10.42 4.52
C GLN A 21 -0.15 -9.40 3.61
N PRO A 22 1.19 -9.29 3.65
CA PRO A 22 1.94 -8.40 2.77
C PRO A 22 2.04 -8.99 1.35
N SER A 23 2.32 -8.12 0.37
CA SER A 23 2.26 -8.48 -1.05
C SER A 23 3.36 -9.43 -1.52
N ASP A 24 4.42 -9.64 -0.72
CA ASP A 24 5.44 -10.65 -0.98
C ASP A 24 4.96 -12.08 -0.69
N GLN A 25 3.81 -12.25 -0.03
CA GLN A 25 3.23 -13.55 0.28
C GLN A 25 2.33 -14.07 -0.84
N VAL A 26 2.23 -15.40 -0.91
CA VAL A 26 1.36 -16.10 -1.86
C VAL A 26 -0.06 -16.13 -1.32
N ALA A 27 -1.00 -15.53 -2.05
CA ALA A 27 -2.43 -15.66 -1.78
C ALA A 27 -2.98 -16.99 -2.28
N GLY A 28 -2.40 -17.55 -3.34
CA GLY A 28 -2.74 -18.86 -3.85
C GLY A 28 -2.35 -19.05 -5.31
N LYS A 29 -3.15 -19.82 -6.03
CA LYS A 29 -3.02 -20.03 -7.47
C LYS A 29 -4.33 -19.67 -8.16
N LEU A 30 -4.27 -19.46 -9.48
CA LEU A 30 -5.48 -19.28 -10.27
C LEU A 30 -6.39 -20.50 -10.15
N THR A 31 -7.67 -20.25 -9.88
CA THR A 31 -8.73 -21.27 -9.98
C THR A 31 -8.90 -21.70 -11.44
N ALA A 32 -9.50 -22.87 -11.67
CA ALA A 32 -9.80 -23.36 -13.02
C ALA A 32 -10.60 -22.34 -13.85
N GLN A 33 -11.62 -21.71 -13.25
CA GLN A 33 -12.44 -20.69 -13.90
C GLN A 33 -11.61 -19.49 -14.38
N TRP A 34 -10.72 -18.97 -13.54
CA TRP A 34 -9.89 -17.81 -13.88
C TRP A 34 -8.75 -18.16 -14.83
N ALA A 35 -8.17 -19.36 -14.69
CA ALA A 35 -7.17 -19.88 -15.61
C ALA A 35 -7.73 -19.97 -17.05
N GLU A 36 -8.94 -20.52 -17.22
CA GLU A 36 -9.63 -20.58 -18.51
C GLU A 36 -9.93 -19.16 -19.05
N LYS A 37 -10.54 -18.30 -18.23
CA LYS A 37 -10.91 -16.94 -18.63
C LYS A 37 -9.72 -16.09 -19.09
N LEU A 38 -8.56 -16.25 -18.45
CA LEU A 38 -7.34 -15.48 -18.75
C LEU A 38 -6.44 -16.15 -19.79
N GLY A 39 -6.72 -17.40 -20.17
CA GLY A 39 -5.83 -18.19 -21.03
C GLY A 39 -4.49 -18.52 -20.36
N LEU A 40 -4.47 -18.67 -19.03
CA LEU A 40 -3.26 -18.92 -18.22
C LEU A 40 -3.31 -20.30 -17.56
N SER A 41 -2.15 -20.79 -17.12
CA SER A 41 -2.06 -22.04 -16.35
C SER A 41 -2.61 -21.86 -14.92
N GLN A 42 -3.29 -22.88 -14.39
CA GLN A 42 -3.61 -22.97 -12.95
C GLN A 42 -2.35 -23.03 -12.06
N ASN A 43 -1.15 -23.19 -12.62
CA ASN A 43 0.10 -23.10 -11.88
C ASN A 43 0.56 -21.67 -11.60
N VAL A 44 -0.08 -20.65 -12.21
CA VAL A 44 0.24 -19.24 -11.95
C VAL A 44 -0.05 -18.90 -10.50
N VAL A 45 1.00 -18.41 -9.83
CA VAL A 45 0.95 -17.94 -8.44
C VAL A 45 0.33 -16.54 -8.40
N VAL A 46 -0.57 -16.34 -7.45
CA VAL A 46 -1.22 -15.05 -7.18
C VAL A 46 -0.70 -14.55 -5.83
N GLY A 47 -0.10 -13.36 -5.83
CA GLY A 47 0.32 -12.66 -4.60
C GLY A 47 -0.82 -11.83 -4.01
N TYR A 48 -0.65 -11.38 -2.77
CA TYR A 48 -1.57 -10.38 -2.19
C TYR A 48 -1.42 -9.02 -2.89
N GLY A 49 -2.51 -8.27 -2.95
CA GLY A 49 -2.52 -6.92 -3.53
C GLY A 49 -1.70 -5.92 -2.72
N ALA A 50 -1.29 -4.84 -3.36
CA ALA A 50 -0.63 -3.69 -2.75
C ALA A 50 -1.11 -2.39 -3.40
N PHE A 51 -0.75 -1.25 -2.80
CA PHE A 51 -1.00 0.07 -3.37
C PHE A 51 -0.06 0.38 -4.53
N ASP A 52 -0.59 1.09 -5.52
CA ASP A 52 0.12 1.47 -6.74
C ASP A 52 1.36 2.32 -6.45
N CYS A 53 1.25 3.32 -5.57
CA CYS A 53 2.34 4.18 -5.15
C CYS A 53 3.46 3.39 -4.43
N HIS A 54 3.09 2.38 -3.63
CA HIS A 54 4.06 1.51 -2.95
C HIS A 54 4.81 0.65 -3.96
N MET A 55 4.11 0.08 -4.94
CA MET A 55 4.74 -0.70 -6.02
C MET A 55 5.60 0.19 -6.93
N GLY A 56 5.18 1.44 -7.16
CA GLY A 56 6.00 2.46 -7.80
C GLY A 56 7.29 2.74 -7.02
N ALA A 57 7.21 2.83 -5.69
CA ALA A 57 8.37 3.01 -4.83
C ALA A 57 9.34 1.81 -4.87
N VAL A 58 8.81 0.58 -4.88
CA VAL A 58 9.60 -0.65 -5.06
C VAL A 58 10.30 -0.65 -6.42
N ALA A 59 9.58 -0.33 -7.50
CA ALA A 59 10.15 -0.25 -8.85
C ALA A 59 11.25 0.83 -8.95
N ALA A 60 11.11 1.93 -8.21
CA ALA A 60 12.12 2.99 -8.08
C ALA A 60 13.26 2.65 -7.09
N ASN A 61 13.32 1.42 -6.57
CA ASN A 61 14.35 0.94 -5.65
C ASN A 61 14.43 1.75 -4.34
N VAL A 62 13.28 1.99 -3.72
CA VAL A 62 13.20 2.59 -2.37
C VAL A 62 14.02 1.77 -1.35
N ARG A 63 14.76 2.48 -0.50
CA ARG A 63 15.60 1.89 0.56
C ARG A 63 15.80 2.91 1.69
N PRO A 64 16.31 2.51 2.87
CA PRO A 64 16.55 3.45 3.95
C PRO A 64 17.40 4.65 3.50
N GLY A 65 16.96 5.84 3.91
CA GLY A 65 17.57 7.12 3.53
C GLY A 65 17.20 7.62 2.13
N VAL A 66 16.34 6.92 1.39
CA VAL A 66 15.80 7.37 0.10
C VAL A 66 14.33 7.73 0.26
N LEU A 67 13.96 8.94 -0.15
CA LEU A 67 12.58 9.36 -0.31
C LEU A 67 12.20 9.22 -1.78
N THR A 68 11.22 8.36 -2.07
CA THR A 68 10.66 8.20 -3.41
C THR A 68 9.39 9.01 -3.53
N LYS A 69 9.34 9.89 -4.52
CA LYS A 69 8.18 10.75 -4.78
C LYS A 69 7.48 10.31 -6.07
N VAL A 70 6.28 9.73 -5.93
CA VAL A 70 5.41 9.39 -7.05
C VAL A 70 4.60 10.63 -7.41
N MET A 71 4.94 11.27 -8.53
CA MET A 71 4.43 12.59 -8.90
C MET A 71 3.42 12.50 -10.05
N GLY A 72 2.27 13.14 -9.88
CA GLY A 72 1.20 13.28 -10.87
C GLY A 72 0.35 14.50 -10.56
N THR A 73 -0.99 14.35 -10.58
CA THR A 73 -1.96 15.38 -10.15
C THR A 73 -1.67 15.87 -8.73
N SER A 74 -1.37 14.93 -7.84
CA SER A 74 -0.84 15.10 -6.48
C SER A 74 0.50 14.36 -6.36
N THR A 75 1.06 14.27 -5.15
CA THR A 75 2.22 13.39 -4.91
C THR A 75 1.98 12.44 -3.75
N CYS A 76 2.53 11.24 -3.90
CA CYS A 76 2.69 10.28 -2.82
C CYS A 76 4.19 10.11 -2.53
N ASP A 77 4.57 10.30 -1.28
CA ASP A 77 5.94 10.37 -0.81
C ASP A 77 6.20 9.15 0.07
N ILE A 78 7.00 8.22 -0.44
CA ILE A 78 7.25 6.93 0.20
C ILE A 78 8.70 6.84 0.64
N THR A 79 8.92 6.45 1.89
CA THR A 79 10.23 5.99 2.35
C THR A 79 10.07 4.76 3.25
N VAL A 80 11.19 4.13 3.59
CA VAL A 80 11.19 2.94 4.45
C VAL A 80 12.22 3.10 5.56
N THR A 81 11.91 2.54 6.73
CA THR A 81 12.81 2.52 7.88
C THR A 81 12.70 1.20 8.64
N SER A 82 13.70 0.87 9.44
CA SER A 82 13.63 -0.30 10.31
C SER A 82 12.78 0.00 11.54
N LYS A 83 12.15 -1.03 12.12
CA LYS A 83 11.43 -0.90 13.40
C LYS A 83 12.30 -0.32 14.51
N GLN A 84 13.58 -0.73 14.55
CA GLN A 84 14.54 -0.25 15.54
C GLN A 84 14.83 1.25 15.39
N GLN A 85 14.97 1.73 14.15
CA GLN A 85 15.24 3.15 13.90
C GLN A 85 14.01 4.01 14.16
N LEU A 86 12.81 3.52 13.83
CA LEU A 86 11.56 4.22 14.11
C LEU A 86 11.27 4.29 15.62
N GLY A 87 11.53 3.19 16.33
CA GLY A 87 11.17 3.04 17.75
C GLY A 87 9.67 3.28 17.96
N ASP A 88 9.34 4.05 19.01
CA ASP A 88 7.96 4.45 19.34
C ASP A 88 7.52 5.74 18.63
N THR A 89 8.30 6.20 17.65
CA THR A 89 8.01 7.46 16.96
C THR A 89 6.79 7.30 16.06
N CYS A 90 5.72 8.02 16.40
CA CYS A 90 4.61 8.28 15.49
C CYS A 90 4.92 9.56 14.71
N VAL A 91 5.24 9.42 13.42
CA VAL A 91 5.64 10.56 12.59
C VAL A 91 4.42 11.43 12.32
N LYS A 92 4.53 12.72 12.63
CA LYS A 92 3.40 13.65 12.48
C LYS A 92 3.19 14.04 11.02
N GLY A 93 1.93 14.11 10.60
CA GLY A 93 1.54 14.66 9.30
C GLY A 93 1.74 13.73 8.10
N ILE A 94 2.09 12.46 8.35
CA ILE A 94 2.12 11.43 7.31
C ILE A 94 0.77 10.68 7.29
N CYS A 95 0.46 10.04 6.17
CA CYS A 95 -0.76 9.25 5.97
C CYS A 95 -0.74 7.95 6.79
N GLY A 96 0.43 7.29 6.89
CA GLY A 96 0.55 6.04 7.61
C GLY A 96 1.98 5.52 7.78
N GLN A 97 2.16 4.68 8.79
CA GLN A 97 3.39 3.92 9.07
C GLN A 97 3.04 2.44 9.31
N VAL A 98 3.33 1.58 8.35
CA VAL A 98 2.84 0.19 8.35
C VAL A 98 3.96 -0.80 8.08
N ASP A 99 3.99 -1.89 8.86
CA ASP A 99 4.97 -2.96 8.72
C ASP A 99 4.74 -3.77 7.44
N GLY A 100 5.80 -3.94 6.65
CA GLY A 100 5.78 -4.73 5.41
C GLY A 100 4.94 -4.13 4.29
N SER A 101 4.53 -2.86 4.39
CA SER A 101 3.64 -2.25 3.38
C SER A 101 4.32 -1.91 2.06
N VAL A 102 5.65 -1.79 2.05
CA VAL A 102 6.46 -1.42 0.87
C VAL A 102 7.58 -2.44 0.65
N ILE A 103 8.46 -2.62 1.64
CA ILE A 103 9.56 -3.60 1.61
C ILE A 103 9.35 -4.60 2.76
N PRO A 104 9.48 -5.93 2.51
CA PRO A 104 9.36 -6.93 3.56
C PRO A 104 10.33 -6.66 4.72
N GLY A 105 9.82 -6.74 5.95
CA GLY A 105 10.60 -6.52 7.18
C GLY A 105 10.92 -5.05 7.49
N MET A 106 10.40 -4.09 6.73
CA MET A 106 10.57 -2.66 6.98
C MET A 106 9.23 -1.98 7.24
N ILE A 107 9.25 -0.87 7.99
CA ILE A 107 8.10 0.02 8.09
C ILE A 107 8.09 0.93 6.86
N GLY A 108 7.03 0.84 6.06
CA GLY A 108 6.74 1.82 5.02
C GLY A 108 6.11 3.05 5.63
N LEU A 109 6.64 4.22 5.27
CA LEU A 109 6.17 5.54 5.68
C LEU A 109 5.62 6.24 4.44
N GLU A 110 4.35 6.62 4.49
CA GLU A 110 3.67 7.30 3.39
C GLU A 110 3.22 8.69 3.83
N ALA A 111 3.62 9.71 3.08
CA ALA A 111 3.07 11.06 3.16
C ALA A 111 2.48 11.47 1.80
N GLY A 112 1.70 12.54 1.79
CA GLY A 112 1.09 13.04 0.56
C GLY A 112 1.15 14.55 0.45
N GLN A 113 1.35 15.05 -0.77
CA GLN A 113 1.12 16.44 -1.11
C GLN A 113 -0.14 16.52 -1.96
N SER A 114 -1.21 17.14 -1.42
CA SER A 114 -2.55 17.06 -1.99
C SER A 114 -2.67 17.59 -3.41
N ALA A 115 -1.87 18.58 -3.78
CA ALA A 115 -1.86 19.14 -5.13
C ALA A 115 -0.43 19.42 -5.59
N PHE A 116 -0.12 19.01 -6.81
CA PHE A 116 1.14 19.26 -7.48
C PHE A 116 0.91 19.52 -8.97
N GLY A 117 0.68 18.46 -9.76
CA GLY A 117 0.26 18.55 -11.15
C GLY A 117 -1.00 19.38 -11.33
N ASP A 118 -1.97 19.24 -10.43
CA ASP A 118 -3.24 19.99 -10.49
C ASP A 118 -3.04 21.50 -10.39
N LEU A 119 -2.05 21.97 -9.62
CA LEU A 119 -1.75 23.41 -9.56
C LEU A 119 -1.18 23.92 -10.88
N TYR A 120 -0.32 23.12 -11.54
CA TYR A 120 0.20 23.48 -12.86
C TYR A 120 -0.86 23.39 -13.95
N ALA A 121 -1.79 22.43 -13.86
CA ALA A 121 -2.88 22.29 -14.82
C ALA A 121 -3.95 23.38 -14.65
N TRP A 122 -4.08 23.94 -13.45
CA TRP A 122 -4.99 25.06 -13.17
C TRP A 122 -4.48 26.40 -13.72
N PHE A 123 -3.16 26.63 -13.67
CA PHE A 123 -2.52 27.87 -14.16
C PHE A 123 -2.44 27.92 -15.68
#